data_AF-A0A1Q9EEL8-F1
#
_entry.id   AF-A0A1Q9EEL8-F1
#
_cell.length_a   1.000
_cell.length_b   1.000
_cell.length_c   1.000
_cell.angle_alpha   90.00
_cell.angle_beta   90.00
_cell.angle_gamma   90.00
#
_symmetry.space_group_name_H-M   'P 1'
#
loop_
_entity.id
_entity.type
_entity.pdbx_description
1 polymer ?
#
loop_
_entity_poly.entity_id
_entity_poly.type
_entity_poly.pdbx_seq_one_letter_code
_entity_poly.pdbx_strand_id
1 'polypeptide(L)' 'MANTLEIIGGCSATTTRMILKREMERFGNVDVCHMGNRDNIEKEPPWVRFSDPKAAEAAVAPDLYYAHS' A
#
# COMPACT_ATOMS: atom_id res chain seq x y z
N MET A 1 3.27 7.74 -14.82
CA MET A 1 3.46 7.49 -13.37
C MET A 1 3.07 6.05 -13.07
N ALA A 2 3.75 5.41 -12.10
CA ALA A 2 3.45 4.04 -11.68
C ALA A 2 2.26 4.05 -10.71
N ASN A 3 1.29 3.15 -10.88
CA ASN A 3 0.12 3.02 -10.02
C ASN A 3 0.17 1.80 -9.08
N THR A 4 1.27 1.04 -9.11
CA THR A 4 1.50 -0.12 -8.26
C THR A 4 2.52 0.21 -7.19
N LEU A 5 2.21 -0.10 -5.93
CA LEU A 5 3.07 0.09 -4.77
C LEU A 5 3.34 -1.24 -4.07
N GLU A 6 4.61 -1.52 -3.82
CA GLU A 6 5.03 -2.60 -2.93
C GLU A 6 5.03 -2.11 -1.48
N ILE A 7 4.57 -2.98 -0.58
CA ILE A 7 4.44 -2.70 0.84
C ILE A 7 5.60 -3.39 1.57
N ILE A 8 6.69 -2.65 1.74
CA ILE A 8 7.94 -3.15 2.34
C ILE A 8 7.96 -3.07 3.87
N GLY A 9 6.89 -2.57 4.51
CA GLY A 9 6.77 -2.42 5.95
C GLY A 9 5.34 -2.16 6.41
N GLY A 10 5.10 -2.23 7.73
CA GLY A 10 3.77 -1.98 8.32
C GLY A 10 2.75 -3.12 8.20
N CYS A 11 3.06 -4.18 7.44
CA CYS A 11 2.31 -5.43 7.45
C CYS A 11 2.89 -6.41 8.46
N SER A 12 2.03 -7.11 9.21
CA SER A 12 2.41 -8.19 10.11
C SER A 12 1.75 -9.52 9.68
N ALA A 13 2.04 -10.61 10.40
CA ALA A 13 1.42 -11.91 10.14
C ALA A 13 -0.13 -11.88 10.23
N THR A 14 -0.70 -10.94 10.98
CA THR A 14 -2.15 -10.78 11.12
C THR A 14 -2.76 -9.83 10.09
N THR A 15 -1.94 -9.12 9.30
CA THR A 15 -2.44 -8.25 8.23
C THR A 15 -3.06 -9.10 7.13
N THR A 16 -4.37 -8.97 6.99
CA THR A 16 -5.11 -9.61 5.91
C THR A 16 -5.17 -8.71 4.69
N ARG A 17 -5.38 -9.30 3.51
CA ARG A 17 -5.65 -8.57 2.26
C ARG A 17 -6.76 -7.53 2.43
N MET A 18 -7.80 -7.87 3.18
CA MET A 18 -8.94 -6.99 3.40
C MET A 18 -8.57 -5.75 4.22
N ILE A 19 -7.75 -5.92 5.27
CA ILE A 19 -7.24 -4.81 6.07
C ILE A 19 -6.35 -3.92 5.20
N LEU A 20 -5.38 -4.51 4.49
CA LEU A 20 -4.47 -3.75 3.63
C LEU A 20 -5.24 -2.98 2.54
N LYS A 21 -6.18 -3.65 1.85
CA LYS A 21 -7.00 -2.99 0.81
C LYS A 21 -7.77 -1.81 1.40
N ARG A 22 -8.43 -1.98 2.54
CA ARG A 22 -9.20 -0.92 3.20
C ARG A 22 -8.32 0.28 3.58
N GLU A 23 -7.12 0.05 4.11
CA GLU A 23 -6.20 1.14 4.43
C GLU A 23 -5.75 1.89 3.18
N MET A 24 -5.46 1.17 2.09
CA MET A 24 -5.03 1.80 0.84
C MET A 24 -6.16 2.52 0.11
N GLU A 25 -7.41 2.07 0.25
CA GLU A 25 -8.60 2.73 -0.31
C GLU A 25 -8.82 4.17 0.23
N ARG A 26 -8.13 4.57 1.29
CA ARG A 26 -8.11 5.95 1.79
C ARG A 26 -7.46 6.95 0.82
N PHE A 27 -6.57 6.46 -0.04
CA PHE A 27 -5.84 7.29 -1.02
C PHE A 27 -6.49 7.25 -2.41
N GLY A 28 -7.30 6.24 -2.70
CA GLY A 28 -8.05 6.11 -3.94
C GLY A 28 -8.46 4.66 -4.21
N ASN A 29 -9.17 4.42 -5.32
CA ASN A 29 -9.68 3.08 -5.63
C ASN A 29 -8.54 2.08 -5.90
N VAL A 30 -8.63 0.91 -5.27
CA VAL A 30 -7.65 -0.19 -5.41
C VAL A 30 -8.22 -1.28 -6.31
N ASP A 31 -7.65 -1.43 -7.50
CA ASP A 31 -8.01 -2.49 -8.46
C ASP A 31 -7.54 -3.86 -7.98
N VAL A 32 -6.31 -3.93 -7.46
CA VAL A 32 -5.68 -5.18 -7.03
C VAL A 32 -4.94 -5.00 -5.72
N CYS A 33 -5.11 -5.97 -4.82
CA CYS A 33 -4.36 -6.08 -3.57
C CYS A 33 -3.91 -7.52 -3.43
N HIS A 34 -2.59 -7.74 -3.47
CA HIS A 34 -1.96 -9.05 -3.41
C HIS A 34 -1.07 -9.12 -2.16
N MET A 35 -1.14 -10.21 -1.41
CA MET A 35 -0.39 -10.34 -0.14
C MET A 35 1.06 -10.81 -0.31
N GLY A 36 1.46 -11.09 -1.55
CA GLY A 36 2.76 -11.68 -1.83
C GLY A 36 2.86 -13.10 -1.27
N ASN A 37 4.10 -13.53 -0.99
CA ASN A 37 4.38 -14.79 -0.31
C ASN A 37 4.66 -14.50 1.17
N ARG A 38 3.77 -14.93 2.06
CA ARG A 38 3.90 -14.66 3.50
C ARG A 38 5.07 -15.39 4.16
N ASP A 39 5.51 -16.50 3.58
CA ASP A 39 6.68 -17.24 4.05
C ASP A 39 7.99 -16.64 3.51
N ASN A 40 7.91 -15.66 2.60
CA ASN A 40 9.06 -15.03 1.94
C ASN A 40 8.79 -13.56 1.59
N ILE A 41 8.34 -12.79 2.59
CA ILE A 41 7.92 -11.38 2.42
C ILE A 41 9.05 -10.50 1.88
N GLU A 42 10.30 -10.81 2.20
CA GLU A 42 11.45 -10.02 1.74
C GLU A 42 11.62 -10.06 0.20
N LYS A 43 11.31 -11.19 -0.44
CA LYS A 43 11.44 -11.36 -1.90
C LYS A 43 10.13 -11.18 -2.64
N GLU A 44 9.01 -11.41 -1.97
CA GLU A 44 7.68 -11.35 -2.54
C GLU A 44 6.74 -10.58 -1.59
N PRO A 45 6.96 -9.26 -1.42
CA PRO A 45 6.16 -8.45 -0.49
C PRO A 45 4.71 -8.31 -0.96
N PRO A 46 3.79 -7.93 -0.05
CA PRO A 46 2.48 -7.46 -0.44
C PRO A 46 2.59 -6.26 -1.37
N TRP A 47 1.63 -6.10 -2.28
CA TRP A 47 1.55 -4.95 -3.16
C TRP A 47 0.11 -4.60 -3.49
N VAL A 48 -0.12 -3.34 -3.80
CA VAL A 48 -1.41 -2.82 -4.24
C VAL A 48 -1.28 -2.09 -5.56
N ARG A 49 -2.33 -2.10 -6.36
CA ARG A 49 -2.43 -1.30 -7.59
C ARG A 49 -3.68 -0.46 -7.55
N PHE A 50 -3.49 0.84 -7.67
CA PHE A 50 -4.54 1.83 -7.75
C PHE A 50 -5.08 1.94 -9.18
N SER A 51 -6.37 2.27 -9.32
CA SER A 51 -6.96 2.55 -10.63
C SER A 51 -6.45 3.87 -11.23
N ASP A 52 -6.04 4.81 -10.38
CA ASP A 52 -5.52 6.13 -10.76
C ASP A 52 -4.07 6.29 -10.24
N PRO A 53 -3.08 6.57 -11.11
CA PRO A 53 -1.72 6.88 -10.68
C PRO A 53 -1.60 7.98 -9.62
N LYS A 54 -2.52 8.96 -9.62
CA LYS A 54 -2.54 10.03 -8.60
C LYS A 54 -2.82 9.52 -7.19
N ALA A 55 -3.58 8.42 -7.07
CA ALA A 55 -3.82 7.79 -5.77
C ALA A 55 -2.54 7.12 -5.23
N ALA A 56 -1.75 6.51 -6.13
CA ALA A 56 -0.44 5.97 -5.75
C ALA A 56 0.50 7.09 -5.31
N GLU A 57 0.50 8.23 -6.01
CA GLU A 57 1.25 9.43 -5.60
C GLU A 57 0.79 9.95 -4.24
N ALA A 58 -0.51 10.05 -3.99
CA ALA A 58 -1.05 10.48 -2.69
C ALA A 58 -0.68 9.52 -1.55
N ALA A 59 -0.57 8.22 -1.82
CA ALA A 59 -0.19 7.22 -0.82
C ALA A 59 1.30 7.26 -0.44
N VAL A 60 2.17 7.66 -1.38
CA VAL A 60 3.62 7.84 -1.12
C VAL A 60 4.00 9.28 -0.82
N ALA A 61 3.07 10.22 -1.02
CA ALA A 61 3.28 11.63 -0.74
C ALA A 61 3.64 11.77 0.74
N PRO A 62 4.82 12.32 1.06
CA PRO A 62 5.23 12.57 2.43
C PRO A 62 4.50 13.81 2.93
N ASP A 63 3.21 13.72 3.24
CA ASP A 63 2.44 14.90 3.66
C ASP A 63 1.97 14.84 5.12
N LEU A 64 2.23 15.93 5.84
CA LEU A 64 1.48 16.46 7.00
C LEU A 64 1.87 16.10 8.45
N TYR A 65 2.90 15.28 8.73
CA TYR A 65 3.37 15.09 10.12
C TYR A 65 4.44 16.09 10.61
N TYR A 66 5.00 16.94 9.74
CA TYR A 66 6.06 17.90 10.09
C TYR A 66 5.61 19.37 10.16
N ALA A 67 4.32 19.68 10.01
CA ALA A 67 3.81 21.07 10.04
C ALA A 67 3.49 21.61 11.45
N HIS A 68 3.75 20.84 12.51
CA HIS A 68 3.64 21.28 13.90
C HIS A 68 4.79 20.70 14.74
N SER A 69 5.96 21.34 14.68
CA SER A 69 7.05 21.19 15.64
C SER A 69 7.71 22.54 15.85
#